data_AF-A0A2M8BA96-F1
#
_entry.id   AF-A0A2M8BA96-F1
#
_cell.length_a   1.000
_cell.length_b   1.000
_cell.length_c   1.000
_cell.angle_alpha   90.00
_cell.angle_beta   90.00
_cell.angle_gamma   90.00
#
_symmetry.space_group_name_H-M   'P 1'
#
loop_
_entity.id
_entity.type
_entity.pdbx_description
1 polymer ?
#
loop_
_entity_poly.entity_id
_entity_poly.type
_entity_poly.pdbx_seq_one_letter_code
_entity_poly.pdbx_strand_id
1 'polypeptide(L)'
;MLAFATAACDSASTTPGADATTNDTTEDATVDVQGDPTTTCIAPTTAGDGNHNTGMDCMSCHAGFTAPDVKWTVAGTLYDTVTGTTPVAGATIVVKDANGTELSLVSATKGNLFMTLPVTLPLTVRASSCPDDKTMPTPATNGSCNSCHTAAMRIHLP
;
A
#
# COMPACT_ATOMS: atom_id res chain seq x y z
N MET A 1 -28.43 5.34 -22.30
CA MET A 1 -27.62 4.16 -21.92
C MET A 1 -26.61 4.59 -20.86
N LEU A 2 -26.82 4.21 -19.60
CA LEU A 2 -25.81 4.37 -18.55
C LEU A 2 -24.97 3.09 -18.54
N ALA A 3 -23.70 3.19 -18.96
CA ALA A 3 -22.78 2.06 -18.88
C ALA A 3 -22.33 1.92 -17.43
N PHE A 4 -22.74 0.84 -16.77
CA PHE A 4 -22.15 0.40 -15.51
C PHE A 4 -20.72 -0.07 -15.82
N ALA A 5 -19.72 0.67 -15.34
CA ALA A 5 -18.35 0.21 -15.36
C ALA A 5 -18.21 -0.89 -14.31
N THR A 6 -18.16 -2.14 -14.78
CA THR A 6 -17.87 -3.33 -13.98
C THR A 6 -16.51 -3.14 -13.32
N ALA A 7 -16.46 -3.25 -11.99
CA ALA A 7 -15.21 -3.24 -11.23
C ALA A 7 -14.35 -4.43 -11.69
N ALA A 8 -13.24 -4.16 -12.36
CA ALA A 8 -12.32 -5.20 -12.79
C ALA A 8 -11.36 -5.55 -11.65
N CYS A 9 -11.80 -6.48 -10.80
CA CYS A 9 -10.99 -7.22 -9.86
C CYS A 9 -10.69 -8.61 -10.46
N ASP A 10 -9.82 -8.70 -11.46
CA ASP A 10 -9.45 -10.01 -12.01
C ASP A 10 -7.95 -10.30 -11.86
N SER A 11 -7.66 -11.56 -11.53
CA SER A 11 -6.37 -12.07 -11.08
C SER A 11 -5.64 -12.80 -12.20
N ALA A 12 -4.30 -12.67 -12.30
CA ALA A 12 -3.32 -13.77 -12.38
C ALA A 12 -1.96 -13.39 -13.02
N SER A 13 -0.95 -14.18 -12.63
CA SER A 13 0.18 -14.70 -13.43
C SER A 13 1.58 -14.04 -13.33
N THR A 14 2.40 -14.64 -12.45
CA THR A 14 3.75 -15.23 -12.67
C THR A 14 4.74 -14.61 -13.68
N THR A 15 5.96 -14.27 -13.24
CA THR A 15 7.22 -15.04 -13.50
C THR A 15 8.47 -14.44 -12.78
N PRO A 16 9.59 -15.20 -12.63
CA PRO A 16 10.66 -14.99 -11.65
C PRO A 16 11.95 -14.37 -12.20
N GLY A 17 12.81 -13.85 -11.31
CA GLY A 17 14.19 -13.47 -11.63
C GLY A 17 15.13 -13.64 -10.42
N ALA A 18 16.03 -14.62 -10.52
CA ALA A 18 17.24 -14.84 -9.68
C ALA A 18 18.31 -13.77 -10.00
N ASP A 19 19.52 -13.64 -9.43
CA ASP A 19 20.46 -14.43 -8.60
C ASP A 19 21.55 -13.43 -8.08
N ALA A 20 22.52 -13.93 -7.31
CA ALA A 20 23.26 -13.33 -6.20
C ALA A 20 24.56 -12.50 -6.43
N THR A 21 25.15 -12.12 -5.27
CA THR A 21 26.58 -11.87 -4.92
C THR A 21 27.06 -10.40 -5.00
N THR A 22 27.84 -9.77 -4.10
CA THR A 22 28.83 -10.14 -3.05
C THR A 22 29.11 -8.97 -2.06
N ASN A 23 29.44 -9.28 -0.78
CA ASN A 23 30.39 -8.65 0.19
C ASN A 23 30.55 -7.10 0.31
N ASP A 24 30.22 -6.47 1.45
CA ASP A 24 31.06 -6.17 2.64
C ASP A 24 31.95 -4.91 2.54
N THR A 25 31.60 -3.81 3.22
CA THR A 25 32.39 -3.21 4.33
C THR A 25 31.73 -1.93 4.88
N THR A 26 31.92 -1.77 6.19
CA THR A 26 31.51 -0.73 7.14
C THR A 26 31.88 0.70 6.76
N GLU A 27 31.04 1.69 7.11
CA GLU A 27 31.41 2.94 7.80
C GLU A 27 30.10 3.69 8.18
N ASP A 28 29.90 3.92 9.48
CA ASP A 28 28.89 4.82 10.05
C ASP A 28 29.48 6.22 10.16
N ALA A 29 28.97 7.16 9.35
CA ALA A 29 28.70 8.54 9.75
C ALA A 29 28.16 9.32 8.53
N THR A 30 26.98 9.90 8.71
CA THR A 30 26.21 10.71 7.74
C THR A 30 25.55 9.89 6.61
N VAL A 31 24.32 9.41 6.85
CA VAL A 31 23.49 8.90 5.74
C VAL A 31 22.93 10.07 4.94
N ASP A 32 23.77 10.57 4.04
CA ASP A 32 23.31 11.09 2.76
C ASP A 32 22.38 10.03 2.15
N VAL A 33 21.12 10.40 1.89
CA VAL A 33 20.15 9.52 1.23
C VAL A 33 20.49 9.49 -0.26
N GLN A 34 21.67 8.99 -0.59
CA GLN A 34 21.93 8.37 -1.86
C GLN A 34 21.71 6.89 -1.65
N GLY A 35 20.42 6.51 -1.75
CA GLY A 35 20.04 5.11 -1.83
C GLY A 35 20.90 4.43 -2.88
N ASP A 36 21.44 3.27 -2.52
CA ASP A 36 22.08 2.38 -3.46
C ASP A 36 21.18 2.24 -4.71
N PRO A 37 21.67 2.59 -5.91
CA PRO A 37 20.88 2.53 -7.13
C PRO A 37 20.46 1.10 -7.52
N THR A 38 20.90 0.08 -6.78
CA THR A 38 20.45 -1.31 -6.97
C THR A 38 19.29 -1.73 -6.06
N THR A 39 18.97 -0.97 -5.01
CA THR A 39 17.85 -1.32 -4.11
C THR A 39 16.55 -0.68 -4.60
N THR A 40 15.84 -1.40 -5.46
CA THR A 40 14.51 -1.00 -5.97
C THR A 40 13.45 -0.97 -4.86
N CYS A 41 13.65 -1.67 -3.73
CA CYS A 41 12.72 -1.72 -2.60
C CYS A 41 12.93 -0.56 -1.59
N ILE A 42 11.86 -0.17 -0.91
CA ILE A 42 11.87 0.78 0.21
C ILE A 42 11.93 -0.02 1.53
N ALA A 43 12.89 0.32 2.39
CA ALA A 43 13.03 -0.27 3.72
C ALA A 43 11.85 0.09 4.63
N PRO A 44 11.46 -0.79 5.57
CA PRO A 44 10.42 -0.47 6.55
C PRO A 44 10.85 0.72 7.42
N THR A 45 9.87 1.51 7.85
CA THR A 45 10.08 2.68 8.69
C THR A 45 9.17 2.64 9.91
N THR A 46 9.32 3.62 10.81
CA THR A 46 8.55 3.70 12.05
C THR A 46 7.05 3.83 11.75
N ALA A 47 6.28 2.89 12.27
CA ALA A 47 4.83 2.88 12.13
C ALA A 47 4.17 3.92 13.05
N GLY A 48 3.17 4.63 12.52
CA GLY A 48 2.27 5.46 13.30
C GLY A 48 1.31 4.66 14.19
N ASP A 49 0.46 5.37 14.93
CA ASP A 49 -0.55 4.76 15.78
C ASP A 49 -1.64 4.08 14.93
N GLY A 50 -1.83 2.77 15.13
CA GLY A 50 -2.77 1.94 14.40
C GLY A 50 -4.19 2.04 14.93
N ASN A 51 -4.61 3.22 15.41
CA ASN A 51 -5.99 3.44 15.80
C ASN A 51 -6.92 3.08 14.61
N HIS A 52 -8.20 2.73 14.87
CA HIS A 52 -9.18 2.17 13.93
C HIS A 52 -9.22 0.63 13.78
N ASN A 53 -10.27 0.15 13.11
CA ASN A 53 -10.63 -1.27 12.99
C ASN A 53 -9.87 -1.94 11.85
N THR A 54 -8.89 -2.78 12.18
CA THR A 54 -8.11 -3.60 11.24
C THR A 54 -9.04 -4.39 10.30
N GLY A 55 -8.87 -4.22 8.99
CA GLY A 55 -9.60 -4.97 7.96
C GLY A 55 -10.99 -4.43 7.60
N MET A 56 -11.56 -3.52 8.40
CA MET A 56 -12.81 -2.85 8.05
C MET A 56 -12.58 -1.86 6.91
N ASP A 57 -13.58 -1.69 6.04
CA ASP A 57 -13.54 -0.61 5.06
C ASP A 57 -13.62 0.75 5.77
N CYS A 58 -12.45 1.37 5.84
CA CYS A 58 -12.19 2.70 6.33
C CYS A 58 -13.14 3.76 5.75
N MET A 59 -13.46 3.64 4.46
CA MET A 59 -14.31 4.60 3.75
C MET A 59 -15.79 4.48 4.12
N SER A 60 -16.23 3.37 4.71
CA SER A 60 -17.60 3.23 5.22
C SER A 60 -17.95 4.25 6.31
N CYS A 61 -16.96 4.75 7.06
CA CYS A 61 -17.12 5.83 8.03
C CYS A 61 -16.56 7.18 7.54
N HIS A 62 -15.44 7.16 6.80
CA HIS A 62 -14.66 8.34 6.42
C HIS A 62 -14.91 8.87 5.01
N ALA A 63 -15.94 8.39 4.31
CA ALA A 63 -16.43 9.01 3.07
C ALA A 63 -17.28 10.30 3.31
N GLY A 64 -17.32 10.81 4.55
CA GLY A 64 -18.05 12.03 4.92
C GLY A 64 -19.42 11.82 5.58
N PHE A 65 -19.73 10.60 6.02
CA PHE A 65 -20.96 10.29 6.76
C PHE A 65 -20.72 10.32 8.27
N THR A 66 -20.11 9.26 8.81
CA THR A 66 -19.96 9.03 10.24
C THR A 66 -18.81 9.83 10.85
N ALA A 67 -17.78 10.13 10.06
CA ALA A 67 -16.64 10.96 10.44
C ALA A 67 -16.49 12.15 9.47
N PRO A 68 -17.33 13.19 9.56
CA PRO A 68 -17.37 14.28 8.59
C PRO A 68 -16.09 15.15 8.60
N ASP A 69 -15.42 15.22 9.75
CA ASP A 69 -14.24 16.07 9.98
C ASP A 69 -12.95 15.48 9.41
N VAL A 70 -12.93 14.18 9.12
CA VAL A 70 -11.76 13.48 8.58
C VAL A 70 -12.19 12.66 7.38
N LYS A 71 -11.89 13.17 6.17
CA LYS A 71 -12.17 12.48 4.91
C LYS A 71 -10.90 11.83 4.39
N TRP A 72 -10.95 10.53 4.18
CA TRP A 72 -9.86 9.80 3.55
C TRP A 72 -10.06 9.75 2.04
N THR A 73 -8.96 9.74 1.31
CA THR A 73 -8.91 9.67 -0.16
C THR A 73 -8.36 8.33 -0.62
N VAL A 74 -7.50 7.71 0.18
CA VAL A 74 -7.02 6.34 0.06
C VAL A 74 -6.99 5.75 1.48
N ALA A 75 -7.52 4.54 1.66
CA ALA A 75 -7.44 3.83 2.93
C ALA A 75 -7.57 2.32 2.79
N GLY A 76 -6.90 1.58 3.66
CA GLY A 76 -7.04 0.15 3.78
C GLY A 76 -6.22 -0.49 4.90
N THR A 77 -5.99 -1.81 4.80
CA THR A 77 -5.18 -2.57 5.76
C THR A 77 -4.26 -3.56 5.05
N LEU A 78 -2.97 -3.53 5.40
CA LEU A 78 -1.94 -4.43 4.90
C LEU A 78 -1.75 -5.64 5.83
N TYR A 79 -1.61 -6.82 5.24
CA TYR A 79 -1.40 -8.10 5.92
C TYR A 79 -0.15 -8.83 5.41
N ASP A 80 0.30 -9.85 6.15
CA ASP A 80 1.43 -10.69 5.73
C ASP A 80 1.10 -11.54 4.49
N THR A 81 -0.13 -12.03 4.42
CA THR A 81 -0.57 -13.00 3.41
C THR A 81 -1.94 -12.66 2.86
N VAL A 82 -2.24 -13.18 1.67
CA VAL A 82 -3.48 -12.90 0.91
C VAL A 82 -4.77 -13.22 1.69
N THR A 83 -4.74 -14.19 2.61
CA THR A 83 -5.88 -14.56 3.46
C THR A 83 -5.58 -14.43 4.96
N GLY A 84 -4.38 -13.99 5.32
CA GLY A 84 -3.92 -13.95 6.71
C GLY A 84 -4.53 -12.83 7.53
N THR A 85 -4.44 -12.96 8.85
CA THR A 85 -4.96 -11.98 9.79
C THR A 85 -3.89 -11.12 10.45
N THR A 86 -2.61 -11.41 10.21
CA THR A 86 -1.48 -10.67 10.80
C THR A 86 -1.28 -9.37 10.05
N PRO A 87 -1.46 -8.20 10.69
CA PRO A 87 -1.20 -6.93 10.05
C PRO A 87 0.29 -6.66 9.89
N VAL A 88 0.68 -5.98 8.82
CA VAL A 88 2.07 -5.55 8.58
C VAL A 88 2.20 -4.07 8.88
N ALA A 89 3.04 -3.73 9.85
CA ALA A 89 3.34 -2.35 10.25
C ALA A 89 4.67 -1.88 9.65
N GLY A 90 4.77 -0.59 9.36
CA GLY A 90 6.01 0.06 8.92
C GLY A 90 6.33 -0.08 7.42
N ALA A 91 5.49 -0.78 6.65
CA ALA A 91 5.66 -0.87 5.20
C ALA A 91 5.30 0.45 4.54
N THR A 92 6.04 0.82 3.49
CA THR A 92 5.73 1.99 2.68
C THR A 92 4.80 1.61 1.54
N ILE A 93 3.69 2.32 1.43
CA ILE A 93 2.76 2.23 0.32
C ILE A 93 3.00 3.46 -0.55
N VAL A 94 3.23 3.25 -1.84
CA VAL A 94 3.38 4.29 -2.85
C VAL A 94 2.13 4.28 -3.71
N VAL A 95 1.47 5.43 -3.80
CA VAL A 95 0.29 5.67 -4.64
C VAL A 95 0.68 6.65 -5.73
N LYS A 96 0.61 6.20 -6.98
CA LYS A 96 0.75 7.06 -8.16
C LYS A 96 -0.61 7.32 -8.77
N ASP A 97 -0.96 8.59 -8.86
CA ASP A 97 -2.23 9.03 -9.41
C ASP A 97 -2.18 9.19 -10.95
N ALA A 98 -3.33 9.41 -11.58
CA ALA A 98 -3.44 9.53 -13.03
C ALA A 98 -2.73 10.76 -13.62
N ASN A 99 -2.42 11.77 -12.81
CA ASN A 99 -1.61 12.92 -13.22
C ASN A 99 -0.10 12.63 -13.09
N GLY A 100 0.28 11.46 -12.60
CA GLY A 100 1.66 11.06 -12.35
C GLY A 100 2.20 11.51 -10.99
N THR A 101 1.36 12.04 -10.11
CA THR A 101 1.75 12.45 -8.75
C THR A 101 1.98 11.20 -7.91
N GLU A 102 3.15 11.10 -7.27
CA GLU A 102 3.47 10.01 -6.34
C GLU A 102 3.35 10.50 -4.90
N LEU A 103 2.57 9.77 -4.11
CA LEU A 103 2.33 10.01 -2.70
C LEU A 103 2.67 8.74 -1.93
N SER A 104 3.38 8.89 -0.80
CA SER A 104 3.75 7.75 0.04
C SER A 104 3.08 7.83 1.40
N LEU A 105 2.69 6.68 1.94
CA LEU A 105 2.16 6.53 3.29
C LEU A 105 2.71 5.25 3.94
N VAL A 106 2.76 5.22 5.26
CA VAL A 106 3.31 4.09 6.02
C VAL A 106 2.17 3.33 6.69
N SER A 107 2.19 2.00 6.64
CA SER A 107 1.23 1.19 7.39
C SER A 107 1.46 1.34 8.89
N ALA A 108 0.41 1.69 9.62
CA ALA A 108 0.44 1.87 11.07
C ALA A 108 0.58 0.54 11.81
N THR A 109 0.72 0.57 13.13
CA THR A 109 0.91 -0.63 13.99
C THR A 109 -0.14 -1.73 13.85
N LYS A 110 -1.33 -1.42 13.31
CA LYS A 110 -2.40 -2.39 13.00
C LYS A 110 -2.55 -2.69 11.50
N GLY A 111 -1.54 -2.36 10.70
CA GLY A 111 -1.54 -2.52 9.24
C GLY A 111 -2.41 -1.48 8.51
N ASN A 112 -3.13 -0.63 9.25
CA ASN A 112 -3.98 0.40 8.67
C ASN A 112 -3.13 1.43 7.92
N LEU A 113 -3.62 1.85 6.77
CA LEU A 113 -3.03 2.90 5.96
C LEU A 113 -4.15 3.84 5.53
N PHE A 114 -3.92 5.15 5.60
CA PHE A 114 -4.91 6.15 5.21
C PHE A 114 -4.22 7.46 4.80
N MET A 115 -4.88 8.20 3.92
CA MET A 115 -4.41 9.48 3.38
C MET A 115 -5.58 10.44 3.24
N THR A 116 -5.34 11.75 3.45
CA THR A 116 -6.31 12.83 3.25
C THR A 116 -5.97 13.71 2.03
N LEU A 117 -4.77 13.57 1.47
CA LEU A 117 -4.32 14.31 0.29
C LEU A 117 -5.17 13.92 -0.93
N PRO A 118 -5.58 14.89 -1.77
CA PRO A 118 -6.35 14.59 -2.97
C PRO A 118 -5.55 13.71 -3.94
N VAL A 119 -6.25 12.81 -4.64
CA VAL A 119 -5.67 11.94 -5.67
C VAL A 119 -6.56 11.92 -6.90
N THR A 120 -5.95 11.76 -8.08
CA THR A 120 -6.66 11.60 -9.35
C THR A 120 -6.70 10.12 -9.74
N LEU A 121 -7.89 9.57 -9.92
CA LEU A 121 -8.08 8.17 -10.32
C LEU A 121 -7.79 7.98 -11.83
N PRO A 122 -7.36 6.78 -12.27
CA PRO A 122 -7.08 5.59 -11.45
C PRO A 122 -5.72 5.66 -10.72
N LEU A 123 -5.54 4.81 -9.71
CA LEU A 123 -4.31 4.74 -8.90
C LEU A 123 -3.49 3.51 -9.26
N THR A 124 -2.19 3.70 -9.49
CA THR A 124 -1.21 2.61 -9.44
C THR A 124 -0.65 2.55 -8.02
N VAL A 125 -0.65 1.36 -7.41
CA VAL A 125 -0.28 1.19 -6.00
C VAL A 125 0.83 0.16 -5.86
N ARG A 126 1.81 0.45 -5.01
CA ARG A 126 2.92 -0.44 -4.66
C ARG A 126 3.08 -0.47 -3.15
N ALA A 127 3.33 -1.64 -2.58
CA ALA A 127 3.67 -1.83 -1.17
C ALA A 127 5.08 -2.40 -1.07
N SER A 128 5.91 -1.81 -0.20
CA SER A 128 7.31 -2.17 -0.06
C SER A 128 7.74 -2.18 1.40
N SER A 129 8.49 -3.21 1.75
CA SER A 129 9.20 -3.41 3.01
C SER A 129 10.31 -4.40 2.72
N CYS A 130 11.49 -3.90 2.38
CA CYS A 130 12.61 -4.74 1.96
C CYS A 130 12.79 -5.99 2.85
N PRO A 131 12.99 -7.18 2.26
CA PRO A 131 13.21 -7.43 0.83
C PRO A 131 11.93 -7.49 -0.03
N ASP A 132 10.75 -7.45 0.59
CA ASP A 132 9.47 -7.62 -0.10
C ASP A 132 8.99 -6.33 -0.76
N ASP A 133 8.56 -6.46 -2.01
CA ASP A 133 8.08 -5.36 -2.83
C ASP A 133 7.05 -5.86 -3.85
N LYS A 134 5.85 -5.28 -3.82
CA LYS A 134 4.71 -5.72 -4.63
C LYS A 134 3.96 -4.54 -5.22
N THR A 135 3.76 -4.60 -6.53
CA THR A 135 2.87 -3.68 -7.25
C THR A 135 1.51 -4.33 -7.46
N MET A 136 0.45 -3.57 -7.21
CA MET A 136 -0.91 -3.97 -7.52
C MET A 136 -1.08 -4.12 -9.03
N PRO A 137 -1.54 -5.29 -9.53
CA PRO A 137 -1.50 -5.59 -10.96
C PRO A 137 -2.49 -4.77 -11.80
N THR A 138 -3.60 -4.34 -11.18
CA THR A 138 -4.67 -3.58 -11.84
C THR A 138 -4.80 -2.23 -11.17
N PRO A 139 -4.86 -1.10 -11.92
CA PRO A 139 -5.07 0.21 -11.33
C PRO A 139 -6.40 0.30 -10.55
N ALA A 140 -6.37 0.89 -9.36
CA ALA A 140 -7.55 1.04 -8.53
C ALA A 140 -8.43 2.18 -9.04
N THR A 141 -9.74 1.92 -9.11
CA THR A 141 -10.74 2.89 -9.56
C THR A 141 -11.37 3.68 -8.42
N ASN A 142 -10.94 3.44 -7.19
CA ASN A 142 -11.29 4.20 -5.99
C ASN A 142 -10.20 4.01 -4.92
N GLY A 143 -10.22 4.82 -3.87
CA GLY A 143 -9.28 4.69 -2.74
C GLY A 143 -9.78 3.88 -1.55
N SER A 144 -10.97 3.27 -1.62
CA SER A 144 -11.48 2.35 -0.60
C SER A 144 -10.90 0.95 -0.84
N CYS A 145 -9.65 0.72 -0.46
CA CYS A 145 -8.96 -0.51 -0.81
C CYS A 145 -9.67 -1.75 -0.26
N ASN A 146 -10.21 -1.68 0.96
CA ASN A 146 -10.93 -2.78 1.60
C ASN A 146 -12.33 -3.04 1.03
N SER A 147 -12.85 -2.19 0.11
CA SER A 147 -14.05 -2.54 -0.67
C SER A 147 -13.79 -3.66 -1.68
N CYS A 148 -12.54 -3.79 -2.15
CA CYS A 148 -12.09 -4.88 -3.02
C CYS A 148 -11.27 -5.92 -2.25
N HIS A 149 -10.42 -5.46 -1.32
CA HIS A 149 -9.50 -6.30 -0.56
C HIS A 149 -10.13 -6.79 0.74
N THR A 150 -10.97 -7.81 0.61
CA THR A 150 -11.64 -8.45 1.75
C THR A 150 -10.84 -9.65 2.28
N ALA A 151 -11.40 -10.39 3.24
CA ALA A 151 -10.72 -11.52 3.86
C ALA A 151 -10.27 -12.63 2.88
N ALA A 152 -10.89 -12.71 1.70
CA ALA A 152 -10.52 -13.68 0.65
C ALA A 152 -9.37 -13.20 -0.25
N MET A 153 -9.08 -11.89 -0.29
CA MET A 153 -8.06 -11.29 -1.15
C MET A 153 -7.53 -9.99 -0.54
N ARG A 154 -6.72 -10.11 0.51
CA ARG A 154 -6.18 -8.96 1.24
C ARG A 154 -5.06 -8.27 0.47
N ILE A 155 -4.88 -6.98 0.75
CA ILE A 155 -3.63 -6.29 0.44
C ILE A 155 -2.56 -6.98 1.29
N HIS A 156 -1.49 -7.48 0.68
CA HIS A 156 -0.50 -8.23 1.44
C HIS A 156 0.94 -8.02 0.98
N LEU A 157 1.86 -8.21 1.93
CA LEU A 157 3.30 -8.18 1.75
C LEU A 157 3.93 -9.24 2.69
N PRO A 158 4.54 -10.32 2.15
CA PRO A 158 5.09 -11.44 2.93
C PRO A 158 6.18 -11.05 3.93
#